data_AF-A0A7S1Y295-F1
#
_entry.id   AF-A0A7S1Y295-F1
#
_cell.length_a   1.000
_cell.length_b   1.000
_cell.length_c   1.000
_cell.angle_alpha   90.00
_cell.angle_beta   90.00
_cell.angle_gamma   90.00
#
_symmetry.space_group_name_H-M   'P 1'
#
loop_
_entity.id
_entity.type
_entity.pdbx_description
1 polymer ?
#
loop_
_entity_poly.entity_id
_entity_poly.type
_entity_poly.pdbx_seq_one_letter_code
_entity_poly.pdbx_strand_id
1 'polypeptide(L)'
;RHFVLLKAGKPSHMTEDRAQSLDELGFCWDTHEEVWSLRLKELCEYKAQHGNCVVPTNYGKLGTWVHHQRREFKKFKEGKRCHITEERIRALESLGFIWYPRDRESKSGKRRASPPPEEEEEQEEESESEASSVSDSEYRPPKRQRKTSSW
;
A
#
# COMPACT_ATOMS: atom_id res chain seq x y z
N ARG A 1 -19.32 13.34 -17.59
CA ARG A 1 -20.41 12.81 -18.47
C ARG A 1 -20.36 13.37 -19.90
N HIS A 2 -20.07 14.65 -20.14
CA HIS A 2 -19.98 15.23 -21.50
C HIS A 2 -18.90 14.65 -22.41
N PHE A 3 -17.74 14.27 -21.85
CA PHE A 3 -16.68 13.58 -22.59
C PHE A 3 -17.12 12.20 -23.11
N VAL A 4 -17.82 11.43 -22.27
CA VAL A 4 -18.38 10.13 -22.66
C VAL A 4 -19.41 10.28 -23.79
N LEU A 5 -20.21 11.35 -23.75
CA LEU A 5 -21.15 11.67 -24.84
C LEU A 5 -20.42 12.04 -26.14
N LEU A 6 -19.35 12.85 -26.05
CA LEU A 6 -18.51 13.20 -27.19
C LEU A 6 -17.92 11.95 -27.84
N LYS A 7 -17.33 11.04 -27.06
CA LYS A 7 -16.79 9.75 -27.56
C LYS A 7 -17.87 8.84 -28.15
N ALA A 8 -19.11 8.95 -27.69
CA ALA A 8 -20.25 8.18 -28.22
C ALA A 8 -20.93 8.86 -29.43
N GLY A 9 -20.39 9.97 -29.96
CA GLY A 9 -20.97 10.72 -31.07
C GLY A 9 -22.30 11.40 -30.75
N LYS A 10 -22.62 11.59 -29.47
CA LYS A 10 -23.86 12.22 -29.00
C LYS A 10 -23.65 13.72 -28.80
N PRO A 11 -24.71 14.54 -28.99
CA PRO A 11 -24.60 15.98 -28.79
C PRO A 11 -24.12 16.29 -27.37
N SER A 12 -23.05 17.08 -27.29
CA SER A 12 -22.36 17.43 -26.06
C SER A 12 -21.84 18.85 -26.18
N HIS A 13 -21.77 19.56 -25.05
CA HIS A 13 -21.15 20.88 -24.98
C HIS A 13 -19.61 20.81 -24.92
N MET A 14 -19.05 19.60 -25.01
CA MET A 14 -17.59 19.39 -25.08
C MET A 14 -17.17 19.40 -26.55
N THR A 15 -16.26 20.28 -26.93
CA THR A 15 -15.61 20.28 -28.24
C THR A 15 -14.42 19.32 -28.26
N GLU A 16 -14.05 18.82 -29.43
CA GLU A 16 -12.89 17.94 -29.59
C GLU A 16 -11.59 18.65 -29.18
N ASP A 17 -11.40 19.89 -29.62
CA ASP A 17 -10.24 20.71 -29.24
C ASP A 17 -10.10 20.84 -27.71
N ARG A 18 -11.22 21.08 -27.02
CA ARG A 18 -11.23 21.19 -25.55
C ARG A 18 -10.90 19.85 -24.89
N ALA A 19 -11.38 18.74 -25.44
CA ALA A 19 -11.06 17.42 -24.91
C ALA A 19 -9.56 17.09 -25.11
N GLN A 20 -9.00 17.42 -26.28
CA GLN A 20 -7.56 17.23 -26.57
C GLN A 20 -6.68 18.06 -25.64
N SER A 21 -6.98 19.35 -25.44
CA SER A 21 -6.21 20.17 -24.49
C SER A 21 -6.26 19.63 -23.07
N LEU A 22 -7.38 19.03 -22.65
CA LEU A 22 -7.49 18.40 -21.33
C LEU A 22 -6.72 17.07 -21.27
N ASP A 23 -6.71 16.28 -22.34
CA ASP A 23 -5.90 15.05 -22.44
C ASP A 23 -4.39 15.38 -22.34
N GLU A 24 -3.93 16.43 -23.03
CA GLU A 24 -2.54 16.91 -22.96
C GLU A 24 -2.14 17.36 -21.55
N LEU A 25 -3.07 17.89 -20.78
CA LEU A 25 -2.87 18.27 -19.38
C LEU A 25 -2.94 17.07 -18.41
N GLY A 26 -3.14 15.84 -18.92
CA GLY A 26 -3.27 14.63 -18.10
C GLY A 26 -4.58 14.57 -17.31
N PHE A 27 -5.65 15.19 -17.83
CA PHE A 27 -6.93 15.24 -17.13
C PHE A 27 -7.55 13.84 -17.01
N CYS A 28 -7.79 13.40 -15.77
CA CYS A 28 -8.45 12.12 -15.50
C CYS A 28 -9.96 12.20 -15.74
N TRP A 29 -10.43 11.57 -16.81
CA TRP A 29 -11.86 11.54 -17.16
C TRP A 29 -12.69 10.56 -16.32
N ASP A 30 -12.05 9.55 -15.72
CA ASP A 30 -12.69 8.58 -14.84
C ASP A 30 -12.17 8.69 -13.41
N THR A 31 -12.65 9.70 -12.70
CA THR A 31 -12.31 9.92 -11.30
C THR A 31 -12.78 8.79 -10.39
N HIS A 32 -13.77 8.00 -10.81
CA HIS A 32 -14.27 6.88 -10.02
C HIS A 32 -13.31 5.69 -10.04
N GLU A 33 -12.69 5.40 -11.20
CA GLU A 33 -11.70 4.34 -11.31
C GLU A 33 -10.41 4.67 -10.53
N GLU A 34 -9.92 5.91 -10.65
CA GLU A 34 -8.78 6.41 -9.87
C GLU A 34 -9.01 6.32 -8.35
N VAL A 35 -10.20 6.73 -7.89
CA VAL A 35 -10.52 6.60 -6.47
C VAL A 35 -10.62 5.14 -6.05
N TRP A 36 -11.10 4.25 -6.93
CA TRP A 36 -11.17 2.83 -6.62
C TRP A 36 -9.77 2.20 -6.52
N SER A 37 -8.88 2.48 -7.48
CA SER A 37 -7.51 1.95 -7.50
C SER A 37 -6.71 2.45 -6.29
N LEU A 38 -6.85 3.72 -5.93
CA LEU A 38 -6.24 4.30 -4.73
C LEU A 38 -6.69 3.59 -3.46
N ARG A 39 -7.99 3.34 -3.31
CA ARG A 39 -8.55 2.65 -2.14
C ARG A 39 -8.14 1.18 -2.07
N LEU A 40 -8.01 0.53 -3.22
CA LEU A 40 -7.49 -0.82 -3.29
C LEU A 40 -6.02 -0.87 -2.82
N LYS A 41 -5.21 0.10 -3.21
CA LYS A 41 -3.83 0.23 -2.75
C LYS A 41 -3.76 0.45 -1.23
N GLU A 42 -4.55 1.38 -0.69
CA GLU A 42 -4.66 1.59 0.76
C GLU A 42 -5.08 0.30 1.50
N LEU A 43 -5.98 -0.50 0.92
CA LEU A 43 -6.38 -1.79 1.50
C LEU A 43 -5.22 -2.80 1.50
N CYS A 44 -4.39 -2.82 0.44
CA CYS A 44 -3.20 -3.66 0.37
C CYS A 44 -2.19 -3.26 1.46
N GLU A 45 -1.96 -1.97 1.64
CA GLU A 45 -1.10 -1.43 2.70
C GLU A 45 -1.65 -1.77 4.10
N TYR A 46 -2.97 -1.65 4.29
CA TYR A 46 -3.62 -2.06 5.53
C TYR A 46 -3.40 -3.54 5.82
N LYS A 47 -3.56 -4.41 4.82
CA LYS A 47 -3.30 -5.84 4.95
C LYS A 47 -1.85 -6.13 5.33
N ALA A 48 -0.90 -5.42 4.73
CA ALA A 48 0.52 -5.58 5.06
C ALA A 48 0.82 -5.21 6.52
N GLN A 49 0.14 -4.19 7.07
CA GLN A 49 0.33 -3.73 8.45
C GLN A 49 -0.39 -4.60 9.49
N HIS A 50 -1.62 -5.04 9.20
CA HIS A 50 -2.49 -5.73 10.17
C HIS A 50 -2.58 -7.25 9.96
N GLY A 51 -2.05 -7.75 8.84
CA GLY A 51 -2.13 -9.17 8.44
C GLY A 51 -3.52 -9.62 7.98
N ASN A 52 -4.51 -8.73 7.96
CA ASN A 52 -5.88 -9.03 7.55
C ASN A 52 -6.56 -7.85 6.85
N CYS A 53 -7.67 -8.12 6.17
CA CYS A 53 -8.47 -7.12 5.46
C CYS A 53 -9.73 -6.70 6.26
N VAL A 54 -9.73 -6.88 7.59
CA VAL A 54 -10.87 -6.56 8.45
C VAL A 54 -10.76 -5.12 8.92
N VAL A 55 -11.04 -4.20 8.00
CA VAL A 55 -11.00 -2.76 8.30
C VAL A 55 -12.21 -2.35 9.15
N PRO A 56 -12.02 -1.71 10.32
CA PRO A 56 -13.09 -1.12 11.10
C PRO A 56 -13.82 -0.01 10.32
N THR A 57 -15.12 0.17 10.53
CA THR A 57 -15.90 1.24 9.87
C THR A 57 -15.37 2.63 10.17
N ASN A 58 -14.79 2.83 11.36
CA ASN A 58 -14.26 4.12 11.81
C ASN A 58 -12.83 4.39 11.32
N TYR A 59 -12.26 3.52 10.48
CA TYR A 59 -10.95 3.70 9.85
C TYR A 59 -11.04 4.69 8.67
N GLY A 60 -11.60 5.87 8.95
CA GLY A 60 -11.77 6.97 8.01
C GLY A 60 -12.42 6.58 6.67
N LYS A 61 -11.80 7.06 5.59
CA LYS A 61 -12.30 6.89 4.22
C LYS A 61 -12.21 5.44 3.75
N LEU A 62 -11.15 4.71 4.14
CA LEU A 62 -10.99 3.30 3.79
C LEU A 62 -12.06 2.42 4.48
N GLY A 63 -12.34 2.65 5.77
CA GLY A 63 -13.40 1.92 6.49
C GLY A 63 -14.79 2.13 5.87
N THR A 64 -15.11 3.37 5.50
CA THR A 64 -16.34 3.71 4.78
C THR A 64 -16.40 3.03 3.41
N TRP A 65 -15.29 3.04 2.67
CA TRP A 65 -15.20 2.40 1.35
C TRP A 65 -15.38 0.89 1.45
N VAL A 66 -14.70 0.21 2.38
CA VAL A 66 -14.85 -1.23 2.67
C VAL A 66 -16.30 -1.57 3.01
N HIS A 67 -16.96 -0.77 3.85
CA HIS A 67 -18.37 -0.95 4.16
C HIS A 67 -19.26 -0.85 2.92
N HIS A 68 -18.97 0.12 2.04
CA HIS A 68 -19.70 0.27 0.79
C HIS A 68 -19.53 -0.93 -0.13
N GLN A 69 -18.30 -1.44 -0.29
CA GLN A 69 -18.04 -2.63 -1.10
C GLN A 69 -18.85 -3.83 -0.60
N ARG A 70 -18.86 -4.09 0.72
CA ARG A 70 -19.65 -5.18 1.31
C ARG A 70 -21.14 -5.05 1.01
N ARG A 71 -21.69 -3.83 1.07
CA ARG A 71 -23.10 -3.56 0.76
C ARG A 71 -23.41 -3.80 -0.72
N GLU A 72 -22.55 -3.34 -1.62
CA GLU A 72 -22.73 -3.52 -3.06
C GLU A 72 -22.59 -5.00 -3.46
N PHE A 73 -21.65 -5.74 -2.86
CA PHE A 73 -21.53 -7.18 -3.05
C PHE A 73 -22.75 -7.95 -2.56
N LYS A 74 -23.33 -7.55 -1.41
CA LYS A 74 -24.60 -8.14 -0.94
C LYS A 74 -25.72 -7.94 -1.97
N LYS A 75 -25.86 -6.74 -2.54
CA LYS A 75 -26.84 -6.49 -3.61
C LYS A 75 -26.56 -7.33 -4.85
N PHE A 76 -25.29 -7.46 -5.25
CA PHE A 76 -24.87 -8.30 -6.37
C PHE A 76 -25.31 -9.77 -6.15
N LYS A 77 -25.06 -10.32 -4.96
CA LYS A 77 -25.50 -11.67 -4.56
C LYS A 77 -27.02 -11.83 -4.57
N GLU A 78 -27.75 -10.78 -4.18
CA GLU A 78 -29.22 -10.75 -4.18
C GLU A 78 -29.82 -10.50 -5.58
N GLY A 79 -29.01 -10.36 -6.63
CA GLY A 79 -29.46 -10.04 -7.98
C GLY A 79 -30.07 -8.63 -8.12
N LYS A 80 -29.81 -7.76 -7.15
CA LYS A 80 -30.28 -6.37 -7.16
C LYS A 80 -29.35 -5.49 -7.96
N ARG A 81 -29.86 -4.35 -8.42
CA ARG A 81 -29.03 -3.32 -9.08
C ARG A 81 -27.91 -2.87 -8.14
N CYS A 82 -26.68 -3.06 -8.60
CA CYS A 82 -25.45 -2.69 -7.89
C CYS A 82 -24.45 -2.06 -8.86
N HIS A 83 -23.45 -1.38 -8.30
CA HIS A 83 -22.39 -0.72 -9.07
C HIS A 83 -21.04 -1.44 -8.99
N ILE A 84 -20.95 -2.54 -8.25
CA ILE A 84 -19.76 -3.37 -8.20
C ILE A 84 -19.71 -4.28 -9.44
N THR A 85 -18.56 -4.30 -10.11
CA THR A 85 -18.29 -5.18 -11.25
C THR A 85 -17.62 -6.47 -10.79
N GLU A 86 -17.70 -7.53 -11.59
CA GLU A 86 -17.05 -8.81 -11.28
C GLU A 86 -15.53 -8.67 -11.17
N GLU A 87 -14.91 -7.83 -12.00
CA GLU A 87 -13.48 -7.53 -11.94
C GLU A 87 -13.07 -6.95 -10.58
N ARG A 88 -13.86 -6.01 -10.05
CA ARG A 88 -13.63 -5.42 -8.73
C ARG A 88 -13.80 -6.43 -7.60
N ILE A 89 -14.74 -7.37 -7.76
CA ILE A 89 -14.92 -8.48 -6.81
C ILE A 89 -13.67 -9.36 -6.82
N ARG A 90 -13.22 -9.80 -8.00
CA ARG A 90 -12.03 -10.65 -8.15
C ARG A 90 -10.77 -9.97 -7.61
N ALA A 91 -10.62 -8.67 -7.82
CA ALA A 91 -9.51 -7.89 -7.28
C ALA A 91 -9.51 -7.81 -5.74
N LEU A 92 -10.68 -7.78 -5.11
CA LEU A 92 -10.78 -7.83 -3.65
C LEU A 92 -10.54 -9.26 -3.12
N GLU A 93 -11.05 -10.26 -3.82
CA GLU A 93 -10.84 -11.68 -3.47
C GLU A 93 -9.38 -12.10 -3.57
N SER A 94 -8.63 -11.61 -4.57
CA SER A 94 -7.18 -11.87 -4.69
C SER A 94 -6.38 -11.29 -3.51
N LEU A 95 -6.88 -10.23 -2.88
CA LEU A 95 -6.32 -9.67 -1.64
C LEU A 95 -6.73 -10.47 -0.39
N GLY A 96 -7.57 -11.50 -0.50
CA GLY A 96 -8.12 -12.23 0.64
C GLY A 96 -9.13 -11.42 1.43
N PHE A 97 -9.87 -10.54 0.75
CA PHE A 97 -10.88 -9.69 1.38
C PHE A 97 -12.07 -10.51 1.90
N ILE A 98 -12.42 -10.28 3.17
CA ILE A 98 -13.55 -10.96 3.82
C ILE A 98 -14.82 -10.12 3.66
N TRP A 99 -15.76 -10.64 2.87
CA TRP A 99 -17.06 -10.02 2.62
C TRP A 99 -17.99 -10.07 3.83
N TYR A 100 -17.98 -11.18 4.58
CA TYR A 100 -18.86 -11.43 5.72
C TYR A 100 -18.04 -11.77 6.99
N PRO A 101 -17.51 -10.76 7.71
CA PRO A 101 -16.70 -11.00 8.92
C PRO A 101 -17.51 -11.51 10.12
N ARG A 102 -18.81 -11.79 9.94
CA ARG A 102 -19.75 -12.11 11.03
C ARG A 102 -20.41 -13.48 10.88
N ASP A 103 -19.93 -14.36 10.02
CA ASP A 103 -20.38 -15.75 10.06
C ASP A 103 -19.92 -16.37 11.39
N ARG A 104 -20.90 -16.48 12.29
CA ARG A 104 -20.73 -16.88 13.69
C ARG A 104 -20.63 -18.40 13.83
N GLU A 105 -20.11 -19.09 12.82
CA GLU A 105 -20.24 -20.53 12.65
C GLU A 105 -18.89 -21.21 12.41
N SER A 106 -17.99 -21.06 13.37
CA SER A 106 -16.99 -22.07 13.70
C SER A 106 -16.36 -21.73 15.06
N LYS A 107 -16.92 -22.30 16.14
CA LYS A 107 -16.27 -22.29 17.46
C LYS A 107 -15.11 -23.29 17.47
N SER A 108 -13.87 -22.82 17.46
CA SER A 108 -12.68 -23.41 18.11
C SER A 108 -11.49 -22.47 17.85
N GLY A 109 -10.65 -22.03 18.79
CA GLY A 109 -10.58 -22.24 20.21
C GLY A 109 -9.61 -21.21 20.81
N LYS A 110 -9.71 -21.08 22.15
CA LYS A 110 -8.70 -20.55 23.06
C LYS A 110 -8.35 -19.04 22.96
N ARG A 111 -8.86 -18.33 23.96
CA ARG A 111 -8.19 -17.19 24.60
C ARG A 111 -6.69 -17.50 24.74
N ARG A 112 -5.82 -16.66 24.18
CA ARG A 112 -4.66 -16.12 24.92
C ARG A 112 -4.57 -14.65 24.52
N ALA A 113 -4.85 -13.79 25.49
CA ALA A 113 -4.35 -12.44 25.46
C ALA A 113 -2.83 -12.56 25.33
N SER A 114 -2.27 -12.02 24.25
CA SER A 114 -0.84 -11.73 24.23
C SER A 114 -0.60 -10.66 25.29
N PRO A 115 0.30 -10.88 26.25
CA PRO A 115 0.72 -9.83 27.17
C PRO A 115 1.32 -8.66 26.38
N PRO A 116 1.25 -7.43 26.92
CA PRO A 116 2.06 -6.32 26.43
C PRO A 116 3.54 -6.74 26.40
N PRO A 117 4.36 -6.22 25.46
CA PRO A 117 5.81 -6.31 25.62
C PRO A 117 6.18 -5.45 26.82
N GLU A 118 6.34 -6.09 27.97
CA GLU A 118 7.05 -5.56 29.13
C GLU A 118 8.55 -5.50 28.79
N GLU A 119 9.14 -4.42 29.29
CA GLU A 119 10.52 -3.96 29.15
C GLU A 119 11.50 -4.86 29.92
N GLU A 120 12.81 -4.54 29.82
CA GLU A 120 14.00 -5.11 30.51
C GLU A 120 14.68 -6.27 29.73
N GLU A 121 15.98 -6.32 29.46
CA GLU A 121 17.21 -5.78 30.09
C GLU A 121 18.15 -5.21 29.00
N GLU A 122 18.77 -4.04 29.15
CA GLU A 122 20.02 -3.82 29.91
C GLU A 122 21.13 -4.83 29.60
N GLN A 123 22.01 -4.46 28.66
CA GLN A 123 23.44 -4.75 28.80
C GLN A 123 24.22 -3.45 28.57
N GLU A 124 24.62 -2.87 29.69
CA GLU A 124 25.83 -2.07 29.80
C GLU A 124 27.02 -2.93 29.35
N GLU A 125 27.76 -2.49 28.34
CA GLU A 125 29.21 -2.61 28.39
C GLU A 125 29.81 -1.26 28.01
N GLU A 126 30.17 -0.56 29.07
CA GLU A 126 31.16 0.48 29.12
C GLU A 126 32.54 -0.15 28.81
N SER A 127 33.14 0.21 27.68
CA SER A 127 34.60 0.25 27.60
C SER A 127 35.02 1.48 26.80
N GLU A 128 35.47 2.49 27.53
CA GLU A 128 36.29 3.59 27.05
C GLU A 128 37.49 3.06 26.25
N SER A 129 37.79 3.68 25.10
CA SER A 129 38.97 4.54 25.00
C SER A 129 39.11 5.10 23.58
N GLU A 130 38.97 6.43 23.52
CA GLU A 130 39.73 7.43 22.77
C GLU A 130 40.36 7.19 21.37
N ALA A 131 40.42 8.35 20.70
CA ALA A 131 41.32 8.76 19.62
C ALA A 131 40.88 8.35 18.21
N SER A 132 40.20 9.26 17.50
CA SER A 132 40.81 10.36 16.73
C SER A 132 41.39 9.87 15.40
N SER A 133 40.88 10.45 14.32
CA SER A 133 41.61 10.88 13.11
C SER A 133 42.72 9.93 12.63
N VAL A 134 42.64 9.36 11.44
CA VAL A 134 43.03 10.06 10.20
C VAL A 134 42.59 9.21 9.00
N SER A 135 42.13 9.94 7.98
CA SER A 135 41.93 9.61 6.57
C SER A 135 42.80 8.46 6.01
N ASP A 136 42.11 7.49 5.40
CA ASP A 136 42.68 6.38 4.61
C ASP A 136 43.42 6.95 3.39
N SER A 137 44.74 7.11 3.53
CA SER A 137 45.68 7.44 2.46
C SER A 137 46.52 6.20 2.17
N GLU A 138 46.32 5.67 0.97
CA GLU A 138 47.03 4.59 0.28
C GLU A 138 48.42 4.23 0.86
N TYR A 139 48.54 3.05 1.48
CA TYR A 139 49.87 2.45 1.73
C TYR A 139 50.10 1.20 0.87
N ARG A 140 50.90 1.42 -0.17
CA ARG A 140 51.51 0.39 -1.03
C ARG A 140 52.86 -0.04 -0.41
N PRO A 141 53.12 -1.34 -0.18
CA PRO A 141 54.36 -1.75 0.45
C PRO A 141 55.56 -1.63 -0.52
N PRO A 142 56.71 -1.06 -0.11
CA PRO A 142 57.90 -0.97 -0.94
C PRO A 142 58.72 -2.26 -0.93
N LYS A 143 59.24 -2.63 -2.11
CA LYS A 143 60.12 -3.79 -2.33
C LYS A 143 61.51 -3.53 -1.74
N ARG A 144 62.01 -4.50 -0.96
CA ARG A 144 63.41 -4.60 -0.49
C ARG A 144 64.39 -4.52 -1.65
N GLN A 145 65.42 -3.68 -1.51
CA GLN A 145 66.74 -3.92 -2.09
C GLN A 145 67.83 -3.53 -1.08
N ARG A 146 68.92 -4.27 -1.15
CA ARG A 146 70.00 -4.39 -0.17
C ARG A 146 71.23 -3.58 -0.63
N LYS A 147 72.17 -3.37 0.31
CA LYS A 147 73.63 -3.15 0.10
C LYS A 147 73.97 -1.76 -0.44
N THR A 148 75.02 -1.02 -0.06
CA THR A 148 76.32 -1.24 0.61
C THR A 148 76.86 0.18 0.91
N SER A 149 77.22 0.52 2.15
CA SER A 149 78.60 0.79 2.62
C SER A 149 79.51 1.65 1.72
N SER A 150 79.84 2.87 2.18
CA SER A 150 81.23 3.37 2.41
C SER A 150 81.13 4.81 2.96
N TRP A 151 81.55 5.03 4.22
CA TRP A 151 82.80 5.69 4.66
C TRP A 151 82.76 7.21 4.55
#